data_AF-A0A523W2N9-F1
#
_entry.id   AF-A0A523W2N9-F1
#
_cell.length_a   1.000
_cell.length_b   1.000
_cell.length_c   1.000
_cell.angle_alpha   90.00
_cell.angle_beta   90.00
_cell.angle_gamma   90.00
#
_symmetry.space_group_name_H-M   'P 1'
#
loop_
_entity.id
_entity.type
_entity.pdbx_description
1 polymer ?
#
loop_
_entity_poly.entity_id
_entity_poly.type
_entity_poly.pdbx_seq_one_letter_code
_entity_poly.pdbx_strand_id
1 'polypeptide(L)' 'MTEGLLRYAMTKFKEGCDIVICGHIHNPTLVKENDRIFCLLGDWMEHFTYGRMKDGELELLSWKR' A
#
# COMPACT_ATOMS: atom_id res chain seq x y z
N MET A 1 0.40 14.48 -4.38
CA MET A 1 1.55 13.55 -4.29
C MET A 1 1.15 12.10 -4.45
N THR A 2 0.08 11.64 -3.77
CA THR A 2 -0.50 10.29 -3.90
C THR A 2 -0.86 9.89 -5.33
N GLU A 3 -1.36 10.81 -6.14
CA GLU A 3 -1.71 10.57 -7.55
C GLU A 3 -0.50 10.13 -8.41
N GLY A 4 0.70 10.62 -8.12
CA GLY A 4 1.92 10.20 -8.81
C GLY A 4 2.32 8.76 -8.49
N LEU A 5 2.16 8.37 -7.22
CA LEU A 5 2.41 6.98 -6.78
C LEU A 5 1.35 6.03 -7.33
N LEU A 6 0.09 6.46 -7.45
CA LEU A 6 -0.94 5.67 -8.10
C LEU A 6 -0.60 5.47 -9.59
N ARG A 7 -0.19 6.52 -10.31
CA ARG A 7 0.29 6.38 -11.71
C ARG A 7 1.45 5.40 -11.82
N TYR A 8 2.41 5.46 -10.92
CA TYR A 8 3.51 4.49 -10.85
C TYR A 8 3.01 3.06 -10.58
N ALA A 9 2.08 2.87 -9.65
CA ALA A 9 1.48 1.56 -9.40
C ALA A 9 0.79 1.02 -10.66
N MET A 10 0.09 1.88 -11.42
CA MET A 10 -0.52 1.49 -12.69
C MET A 10 0.50 1.04 -13.74
N THR A 11 1.73 1.58 -13.76
CA THR A 11 2.77 1.07 -14.67
C THR A 11 3.23 -0.32 -14.24
N LYS A 12 3.38 -0.55 -12.93
CA LYS A 12 3.78 -1.86 -12.39
C LYS A 12 2.70 -2.93 -12.57
N PHE A 13 1.44 -2.55 -12.47
CA PHE A 13 0.33 -3.44 -12.82
C PHE A 13 0.32 -3.85 -14.30
N LYS A 14 0.77 -2.96 -15.20
CA LYS A 14 0.94 -3.32 -16.63
C LYS A 14 2.16 -4.22 -16.86
N GLU A 15 3.16 -4.17 -15.99
CA GLU A 15 4.34 -5.05 -16.01
C GLU A 15 4.05 -6.43 -15.40
N GLY A 16 2.83 -6.67 -14.89
CA GLY A 16 2.42 -7.96 -14.33
C GLY A 16 2.57 -8.08 -12.81
N CYS A 17 2.81 -6.98 -12.09
CA CYS A 17 2.72 -7.00 -10.63
C CYS A 17 1.26 -7.05 -10.19
N ASP A 18 0.94 -7.90 -9.23
CA ASP A 18 -0.39 -7.94 -8.59
C ASP A 18 -0.49 -6.90 -7.46
N ILE A 19 0.63 -6.61 -6.80
CA ILE A 19 0.68 -5.80 -5.59
C ILE A 19 1.83 -4.79 -5.67
N VAL A 20 1.53 -3.53 -5.38
CA VAL A 20 2.52 -2.44 -5.28
C VAL A 20 2.41 -1.80 -3.90
N ILE A 21 3.52 -1.82 -3.17
CA ILE A 21 3.62 -1.23 -1.83
C ILE A 21 4.62 -0.06 -1.89
N CYS A 22 4.23 1.10 -1.36
CA CYS A 22 5.12 2.26 -1.25
C CYS A 22 5.04 2.85 0.17
N GLY A 23 6.13 3.44 0.64
CA GLY A 23 6.20 4.19 1.90
C GLY A 23 6.45 5.68 1.64
N HIS A 24 7.32 6.28 2.46
CA HIS A 24 7.87 7.64 2.31
C HIS A 24 6.88 8.81 2.52
N ILE A 25 5.63 8.70 2.07
CA ILE A 25 4.65 9.80 2.16
C ILE A 25 3.81 9.79 3.44
N HIS A 26 3.98 8.77 4.30
CA HIS A 26 3.37 8.68 5.63
C HIS A 26 1.84 8.88 5.59
N ASN A 27 1.18 8.32 4.58
CA ASN A 27 -0.26 8.46 4.40
C ASN A 27 -0.85 7.07 4.17
N PRO A 28 -1.25 6.35 5.22
CA PRO A 28 -1.73 4.98 5.10
C PRO A 28 -2.92 4.92 4.13
N THR A 29 -2.83 4.09 3.10
CA THR A 29 -3.89 3.93 2.10
C THR A 29 -3.83 2.52 1.53
N LEU A 30 -4.98 1.86 1.43
CA LEU A 30 -5.10 0.56 0.79
C LEU A 30 -6.18 0.64 -0.27
N VAL A 31 -5.81 0.38 -1.52
CA VAL A 31 -6.72 0.32 -2.67
C VAL A 31 -6.68 -1.11 -3.21
N LYS A 32 -7.85 -1.74 -3.34
CA LYS A 32 -8.02 -3.07 -3.93
C LYS A 32 -9.00 -2.95 -5.10
N GLU A 33 -8.58 -3.29 -6.30
CA GLU A 33 -9.41 -3.22 -7.50
C GLU A 33 -8.95 -4.23 -8.55
N ASN A 34 -9.87 -5.02 -9.14
CA ASN A 34 -9.59 -5.99 -10.21
C ASN A 34 -8.35 -6.87 -9.92
N ASP A 35 -8.34 -7.52 -8.76
CA ASP A 35 -7.26 -8.38 -8.25
C ASP A 35 -5.89 -7.69 -8.05
N ARG A 36 -5.85 -6.36 -8.15
CA ARG A 36 -4.65 -5.56 -7.91
C ARG A 36 -4.73 -4.83 -6.59
N ILE A 37 -3.59 -4.71 -5.93
CA ILE A 37 -3.50 -4.03 -4.63
C ILE A 37 -2.44 -2.94 -4.70
N PHE A 38 -2.84 -1.71 -4.36
CA PHE A 38 -1.93 -0.61 -4.11
C PHE A 38 -1.97 -0.23 -2.63
N CYS A 39 -0.82 -0.30 -1.96
CA CYS A 39 -0.70 -0.01 -0.54
C CYS A 39 0.32 1.11 -0.31
N LEU A 40 -0.12 2.17 0.36
CA LEU A 40 0.74 3.17 0.97
C LEU A 40 0.86 2.86 2.45
N LEU A 41 2.08 2.66 2.92
CA LEU A 41 2.37 2.53 4.34
C LEU A 41 2.33 3.91 4.99
N GLY A 42 1.83 3.96 6.23
CA GLY A 42 2.07 5.09 7.11
C GLY A 42 3.47 4.99 7.73
N ASP A 43 3.55 5.38 9.00
CA ASP A 43 4.79 5.48 9.75
C ASP A 43 4.58 5.07 11.21
N TRP A 44 5.64 5.15 12.01
CA TRP A 44 5.67 4.80 13.44
C TRP A 44 5.73 6.03 14.37
N MET A 45 5.45 7.22 13.86
CA MET A 45 5.47 8.48 14.60
C MET A 45 4.05 9.01 14.84
N GLU A 46 3.21 8.99 13.82
CA GLU A 46 1.85 9.53 13.83
C GLU A 46 0.80 8.43 13.59
N HIS A 47 0.97 7.64 12.54
CA HIS A 47 -0.06 6.70 12.09
C HIS A 47 -0.01 5.34 12.79
N PHE A 48 1.18 4.88 13.18
CA PHE A 48 1.44 3.54 13.72
C PHE A 48 0.81 2.44 12.87
N THR A 49 1.00 2.48 11.55
CA THR A 49 0.43 1.47 10.62
C THR A 49 1.51 0.62 9.98
N TYR A 50 1.14 -0.62 9.65
CA TYR A 50 2.01 -1.59 8.99
C TYR A 50 1.22 -2.47 8.02
N GLY A 51 1.88 -2.89 6.94
CA GLY A 51 1.33 -3.89 6.02
C GLY A 51 1.57 -5.29 6.55
N ARG A 52 0.54 -6.14 6.57
CA ARG A 52 0.64 -7.58 6.83
C ARG A 52 0.28 -8.33 5.57
N MET A 53 1.23 -9.13 5.06
CA MET A 53 0.98 -10.15 4.05
C MET A 53 0.83 -11.50 4.76
N LYS A 54 -0.32 -12.15 4.61
CA LYS A 54 -0.56 -13.47 5.17
C LYS A 54 -1.54 -14.24 4.30
N ASP A 55 -1.21 -15.50 3.98
CA ASP A 55 -2.09 -16.41 3.22
C ASP A 55 -2.58 -15.82 1.88
N GLY A 56 -1.73 -15.02 1.21
CA GLY A 56 -2.04 -14.36 -0.06
C GLY A 56 -2.81 -13.04 0.07
N GLU A 57 -3.17 -12.64 1.29
CA GLU A 57 -3.89 -11.40 1.56
C GLU A 57 -2.98 -10.31 2.10
N LEU A 58 -3.08 -9.11 1.51
CA LEU A 58 -2.48 -7.90 2.06
C LEU A 58 -3.52 -7.09 2.85
N GLU A 59 -3.15 -6.76 4.08
CA GLU A 59 -3.90 -5.89 4.99
C GLU A 59 -3.03 -4.72 5.44
N LEU A 60 -3.65 -3.55 5.64
CA LEU A 60 -3.02 -2.39 6.26
C LEU A 60 -3.60 -2.25 7.67
N LEU A 61 -2.78 -2.54 8.68
CA LEU A 61 -3.20 -2.66 10.08
C LEU A 61 -2.59 -1.55 10.93
N SER A 62 -3.26 -1.22 12.04
CA SER A 62 -2.73 -0.30 13.06
C SER A 62 -2.11 -1.08 14.22
N TRP A 63 -1.00 -0.55 14.76
CA TRP A 63 -0.38 -1.00 15.99
C TRP A 63 -0.89 -0.13 17.15
N LYS A 64 -1.42 -0.76 18.19
CA LYS A 64 -1.83 -0.05 19.41
C LYS A 64 -0.58 0.26 20.24
N ARG A 65 -0.36 1.55 20.46
CA ARG A 65 0.68 2.05 21.35
C ARG A 65 0.30 1.83 22.81
#